data_AF-A0A3B4TQ08-F1
#
_entry.id   AF-A0A3B4TQ08-F1
#
_cell.length_a   1.000
_cell.length_b   1.000
_cell.length_c   1.000
_cell.angle_alpha   90.00
_cell.angle_beta   90.00
_cell.angle_gamma   90.00
#
_symmetry.space_group_name_H-M   'P 1'
#
loop_
_entity.id
_entity.type
_entity.pdbx_description
1 polymer ?
#
loop_
_entity_poly.entity_id
_entity_poly.type
_entity_poly.pdbx_seq_one_letter_code
_entity_poly.pdbx_strand_id
1 'polypeptide(L)'
;EKFRGKGGNKEKVFGCDLLEHLTASSQEIPQVLRCCSEFVEHHGVVDGIYRLSGVSSNIQKLRQVMCVYVCVRAAVCLTLYL
;
A
#
# COMPACT_ATOMS: atom_id res chain seq x y z
N GLU A 1 1.33 11.76 -28.85
CA GLU A 1 1.66 12.84 -27.89
C GLU A 1 1.07 12.59 -26.51
N LYS A 2 1.94 12.53 -25.49
CA LYS A 2 1.82 13.21 -24.18
C LYS A 2 2.90 12.64 -23.25
N PHE A 3 4.12 13.17 -23.39
CA PHE A 3 5.19 13.04 -22.41
C PHE A 3 4.73 13.82 -21.16
N ARG A 4 4.12 13.15 -20.18
CA ARG A 4 3.85 13.77 -18.88
C ARG A 4 5.16 13.80 -18.12
N GLY A 5 5.67 15.03 -17.99
CA GLY A 5 7.01 15.33 -17.52
C GLY A 5 7.38 14.68 -16.20
N LYS A 6 8.70 14.48 -16.06
CA LYS A 6 9.44 14.22 -14.83
C LYS A 6 9.16 15.31 -13.80
N GLY A 7 8.02 15.23 -13.14
CA GLY A 7 7.77 15.87 -11.85
C GLY A 7 8.15 14.87 -10.78
N GLY A 8 9.41 14.93 -10.32
CA GLY A 8 9.92 14.06 -9.28
C GLY A 8 9.02 14.14 -8.04
N ASN A 9 8.24 13.10 -7.81
CA ASN A 9 7.52 12.94 -6.56
C ASN A 9 8.06 11.66 -5.91
N LYS A 10 9.17 11.85 -5.19
CA LYS A 10 9.95 10.80 -4.52
C LYS A 10 9.17 10.08 -3.40
N GLU A 11 7.91 10.43 -3.16
CA GLU A 11 7.10 9.88 -2.06
C GLU A 11 5.84 9.14 -2.52
N LYS A 12 5.52 9.11 -3.82
CA LYS A 12 4.29 8.44 -4.29
C LYS A 12 4.48 6.93 -4.40
N VAL A 13 3.77 6.16 -3.57
CA VAL A 13 3.67 4.70 -3.68
C VAL A 13 2.75 4.29 -4.84
N PHE A 14 1.67 5.05 -5.11
CA PHE A 14 0.72 4.74 -6.18
C PHE A 14 1.03 5.48 -7.48
N GLY A 15 0.97 4.77 -8.60
CA GLY A 15 1.14 5.32 -9.95
C GLY A 15 2.59 5.72 -10.29
N CYS A 16 3.57 5.28 -9.48
CA CYS A 16 4.99 5.35 -9.81
C CYS A 16 5.43 4.12 -10.61
N ASP A 17 6.59 4.21 -11.24
CA ASP A 17 7.21 3.06 -11.90
C ASP A 17 7.66 2.02 -10.85
N LEU A 18 7.36 0.75 -11.10
CA LEU A 18 7.64 -0.32 -10.16
C LEU A 18 9.16 -0.50 -9.96
N LEU A 19 9.95 -0.45 -11.03
CA LEU A 19 11.40 -0.64 -10.95
C LEU A 19 12.05 0.51 -10.19
N GLU A 20 11.63 1.76 -10.44
CA GLU A 20 12.07 2.92 -9.66
C GLU A 20 11.73 2.77 -8.17
N HIS A 21 10.53 2.29 -7.84
CA HIS A 21 10.07 2.10 -6.46
C HIS A 21 10.86 1.00 -5.72
N LEU A 22 11.09 -0.15 -6.37
CA LEU A 22 11.86 -1.25 -5.81
C LEU A 22 13.33 -0.86 -5.61
N THR A 23 13.90 -0.16 -6.60
CA THR A 23 15.29 0.33 -6.52
C THR A 23 15.45 1.36 -5.40
N ALA A 24 14.51 2.29 -5.25
CA ALA A 24 14.55 3.31 -4.20
C ALA A 24 14.35 2.74 -2.79
N SER A 25 13.55 1.68 -2.64
CA SER A 25 13.28 1.03 -1.36
C SER A 25 14.26 -0.12 -1.03
N SER A 26 15.05 -0.57 -2.02
CA SER A 26 15.90 -1.76 -1.91
C SER A 26 15.12 -3.01 -1.48
N GLN A 27 13.91 -3.16 -2.00
CA GLN A 27 13.03 -4.31 -1.73
C GLN A 27 12.70 -5.04 -3.03
N GLU A 28 12.46 -6.34 -2.94
CA GLU A 28 12.00 -7.16 -4.07
C GLU A 28 10.49 -7.05 -4.28
N ILE A 29 9.74 -6.74 -3.22
CA ILE A 29 8.27 -6.60 -3.23
C ILE A 29 7.90 -5.30 -2.50
N PRO A 30 7.06 -4.43 -3.09
CA PRO A 30 6.60 -3.21 -2.42
C PRO A 30 5.95 -3.53 -1.08
N GLN A 31 6.37 -2.82 -0.03
CA GLN A 31 5.88 -3.08 1.33
C GLN A 31 4.35 -3.04 1.45
N VAL A 32 3.69 -2.13 0.71
CA VAL A 32 2.21 -2.06 0.69
C VAL A 32 1.58 -3.38 0.26
N LEU A 33 2.18 -4.10 -0.70
CA LEU A 33 1.67 -5.38 -1.16
C LEU A 33 1.86 -6.45 -0.09
N ARG A 34 3.03 -6.51 0.56
CA ARG A 34 3.29 -7.46 1.65
C ARG A 34 2.30 -7.28 2.81
N CYS A 35 2.18 -6.06 3.33
CA CYS A 35 1.27 -5.78 4.44
C CYS A 35 -0.19 -6.04 4.09
N CYS A 36 -0.64 -5.70 2.87
CA CYS A 36 -2.00 -5.99 2.45
C CYS A 36 -2.26 -7.49 2.31
N SER A 37 -1.32 -8.26 1.74
CA SER A 37 -1.44 -9.72 1.63
C SER A 37 -1.51 -10.38 3.01
N GLU A 38 -0.57 -10.06 3.91
CA GLU A 38 -0.56 -10.57 5.29
C GLU A 38 -1.87 -10.24 6.02
N PHE A 39 -2.37 -9.00 5.88
CA PHE A 39 -3.62 -8.61 6.52
C PHE A 39 -4.82 -9.42 6.02
N VAL A 40 -4.91 -9.65 4.71
CA VAL A 40 -6.00 -10.46 4.12
C VAL A 40 -5.89 -11.93 4.56
N GLU A 41 -4.69 -12.49 4.59
CA GLU A 41 -4.45 -13.86 5.05
C GLU A 41 -4.88 -14.07 6.51
N HIS A 42 -4.60 -13.10 7.38
CA HIS A 42 -4.93 -13.20 8.81
C HIS A 42 -6.38 -12.82 9.16
N HIS A 43 -6.99 -11.87 8.45
CA HIS A 43 -8.27 -11.26 8.87
C HIS A 43 -9.33 -11.22 7.78
N GLY A 44 -8.92 -11.39 6.52
CA GLY A 44 -9.74 -11.08 5.37
C GLY A 44 -10.39 -12.27 4.72
N VAL A 45 -9.98 -13.52 5.00
CA VAL A 45 -10.42 -14.71 4.26
C VAL A 45 -11.92 -15.00 4.45
N VAL A 46 -12.73 -14.59 3.46
CA VAL A 46 -14.19 -14.82 3.36
C VAL A 46 -14.58 -15.19 1.91
N ASP A 47 -15.85 -15.52 1.63
CA ASP A 47 -16.26 -15.75 0.24
C ASP A 47 -16.19 -14.44 -0.58
N GLY A 48 -15.55 -14.52 -1.75
CA GLY A 48 -15.48 -13.39 -2.68
C GLY A 48 -14.64 -12.19 -2.21
N ILE A 49 -13.60 -12.41 -1.38
CA ILE A 49 -12.73 -11.35 -0.82
C ILE A 49 -12.19 -10.31 -1.78
N TYR A 50 -11.85 -10.73 -3.01
CA TYR A 50 -11.34 -9.83 -4.05
C TYR A 50 -12.43 -9.40 -5.05
N ARG A 51 -13.64 -9.98 -4.95
CA ARG A 51 -14.79 -9.70 -5.83
C ARG A 51 -15.68 -8.61 -5.25
N LEU A 52 -15.89 -8.63 -3.93
CA LEU A 52 -16.73 -7.66 -3.25
C LEU A 52 -16.04 -6.30 -3.17
N SER A 53 -16.71 -5.24 -3.63
CA SER A 53 -16.17 -3.89 -3.59
C SER A 53 -16.13 -3.34 -2.17
N GLY A 54 -14.97 -2.85 -1.77
CA GLY A 54 -14.82 -2.07 -0.55
C GLY A 54 -15.43 -0.66 -0.67
N VAL A 55 -15.59 0.00 0.47
CA VAL A 55 -16.11 1.37 0.53
C VAL A 55 -15.08 2.35 -0.05
N SER A 56 -15.46 3.06 -1.12
CA SER A 56 -14.56 3.95 -1.89
C SER A 56 -13.85 5.00 -1.02
N SER A 57 -14.55 5.63 -0.08
CA SER A 57 -13.96 6.63 0.82
C SER A 57 -12.88 6.04 1.75
N ASN A 58 -13.05 4.80 2.20
CA ASN A 58 -12.03 4.11 3.00
C ASN A 58 -10.80 3.78 2.14
N ILE A 59 -11.02 3.33 0.90
CA ILE A 59 -9.94 3.05 -0.05
C ILE A 59 -9.12 4.32 -0.35
N GLN A 60 -9.77 5.47 -0.53
CA GLN A 60 -9.07 6.74 -0.76
C GLN A 60 -8.25 7.18 0.46
N LYS A 61 -8.79 7.02 1.68
CA LYS A 61 -8.03 7.28 2.92
C LYS A 61 -6.80 6.37 3.01
N LEU A 62 -6.95 5.08 2.71
CA LEU A 62 -5.83 4.13 2.69
C LEU A 62 -4.73 4.59 1.71
N ARG A 63 -5.10 5.02 0.50
CA ARG A 63 -4.10 5.51 -0.48
C ARG A 63 -3.29 6.71 0.02
N GLN A 64 -3.88 7.57 0.84
CA GLN A 64 -3.20 8.73 1.42
C GLN A 64 -2.23 8.34 2.55
N VAL A 65 -2.60 7.36 3.38
CA VAL A 65 -1.80 6.98 4.56
C VAL A 65 -0.73 5.91 4.30
N MET A 66 -0.84 5.15 3.20
CA MET A 66 0.10 4.07 2.86
C MET A 66 1.46 4.57 2.32
N CYS A 67 1.66 5.89 2.21
CA CYS A 67 2.98 6.48 2.00
C CYS A 67 3.78 6.45 3.32
N VAL A 68 4.70 5.49 3.46
CA VAL A 68 5.76 5.37 4.51
C VAL A 68 5.26 5.12 5.95
N TYR A 69 4.12 5.65 6.37
CA TYR A 69 3.63 5.68 7.75
C TYR A 69 3.21 4.31 8.31
N VAL A 70 2.95 3.34 7.45
CA VAL A 70 2.36 2.04 7.82
C VAL A 70 3.40 1.04 8.32
N CYS A 71 4.67 1.18 7.94
CA CYS A 71 5.75 0.34 8.48
C CYS A 71 5.87 0.48 10.01
N VAL A 72 5.71 1.70 10.54
CA VAL A 72 5.84 1.98 11.97
C VAL A 72 4.51 1.81 12.72
N ARG A 73 3.36 2.14 12.09
CA ARG A 73 2.04 2.00 12.74
C ARG A 73 1.45 0.60 12.71
N ALA A 74 1.77 -0.26 11.73
CA ALA A 74 1.33 -1.65 11.77
C ALA A 74 1.94 -2.39 12.98
N ALA A 75 3.21 -2.11 13.31
CA ALA A 75 3.86 -2.65 14.50
C ALA A 75 3.24 -2.09 15.81
N VAL A 76 2.96 -0.78 15.88
CA VAL A 76 2.46 -0.15 17.11
C VAL A 76 0.97 -0.40 17.34
N CYS A 77 0.14 -0.49 16.30
CA CYS A 77 -1.30 -0.66 16.45
C CYS A 77 -1.71 -2.10 16.81
N LEU A 78 -0.92 -3.13 16.41
CA LEU A 78 -1.17 -4.52 16.83
C LEU A 78 -0.74 -4.79 18.29
N THR A 79 0.25 -4.07 18.80
CA THR A 79 0.76 -4.26 20.18
C THR A 79 -0.12 -3.55 21.24
N LEU A 80 -1.03 -2.66 20.82
CA LEU A 80 -1.92 -1.88 21.70
C LEU A 80 -3.39 -2.32 21.68
N TYR A 81 -3.77 -3.26 20.81
CA TYR A 81 -5.16 -3.75 20.66
C TYR A 81 -5.29 -5.29 20.80
N LEU A 82 -4.27 -5.94 21.37
CA LEU A 82 -4.31 -7.27 21.99
C LEU A 82 -3.88 -7.13 23.45
#